data_AF-A0A966NVA0-F1
#
_entry.id   AF-A0A966NVA0-F1
#
_cell.length_a   1.000
_cell.length_b   1.000
_cell.length_c   1.000
_cell.angle_alpha   90.00
_cell.angle_beta   90.00
_cell.angle_gamma   90.00
#
_symmetry.space_group_name_H-M   'P 1'
#
loop_
_entity.id
_entity.type
_entity.pdbx_description
1 polymer ?
#
loop_
_entity_poly.entity_id
_entity_poly.type
_entity_poly.pdbx_seq_one_letter_code
_entity_poly.pdbx_strand_id
1 'polypeptide(L)'
;MLNVDVNQLYLQRQRRLTSMMKSMDVSAVLTPDPLNIMYATGSRNMTVWGLMGPSRFLLHFADGPTILFEFNQGEHLSESLPTITEIRTSTGITAKKTPHYMANNQKFADEIVDILAKVQGRDSMTLAVELVDFTFTDALRARGVTLKDAMPVFQYSRMIKQPLELDVMRYAVKQVELATANLEDAIKPGATENEVWSKFHEGLIARDGEFVATRLFQSGVRTFPYFQESSNAVMQAGDLVCFDTDALGVLNYAVDFSRTFLCGDVPATDTQRRLFAIAREQLEHNAANIAAGRSFEDFARRAYDVPER
;
A
#
# COMPACT_ATOMS: atom_id res chain seq x y z
N MET A 1 -15.01 7.00 15.70
CA MET A 1 -14.51 5.62 15.90
C MET A 1 -14.92 4.79 14.70
N LEU A 2 -14.09 3.83 14.29
CA LEU A 2 -14.42 2.89 13.21
C LEU A 2 -15.48 1.89 13.70
N ASN A 3 -16.61 1.79 13.01
CA ASN A 3 -17.68 0.86 13.35
C ASN A 3 -17.68 -0.36 12.41
N VAL A 4 -16.59 -1.13 12.45
CA VAL A 4 -16.39 -2.33 11.63
C VAL A 4 -15.85 -3.44 12.51
N ASP A 5 -16.43 -4.65 12.44
CA ASP A 5 -15.80 -5.84 12.98
C ASP A 5 -14.58 -6.18 12.12
N VAL A 6 -13.41 -5.89 12.69
CA VAL A 6 -12.12 -6.00 12.00
C VAL A 6 -11.79 -7.45 11.66
N ASN A 7 -12.23 -8.42 12.46
CA ASN A 7 -12.05 -9.85 12.16
C ASN A 7 -12.91 -10.28 10.96
N GLN A 8 -14.15 -9.78 10.87
CA GLN A 8 -15.00 -10.03 9.70
C GLN A 8 -14.44 -9.40 8.43
N LEU A 9 -13.84 -8.20 8.54
CA LEU A 9 -13.13 -7.56 7.43
C LEU A 9 -11.99 -8.45 6.92
N TYR A 10 -11.14 -8.96 7.81
CA TYR A 10 -10.01 -9.82 7.43
C TYR A 10 -10.47 -11.11 6.76
N LEU A 11 -11.48 -11.78 7.33
CA LEU A 11 -12.07 -12.98 6.73
C LEU A 11 -12.72 -12.68 5.37
N GLN A 12 -13.34 -11.51 5.19
CA GLN A 12 -13.92 -11.10 3.90
C GLN A 12 -12.85 -10.91 2.82
N ARG A 13 -11.73 -10.24 3.15
CA ARG A 13 -10.60 -10.06 2.23
C ARG A 13 -9.94 -11.39 1.87
N GLN A 14 -9.73 -12.27 2.86
CA GLN A 14 -9.17 -13.60 2.62
C GLN A 14 -10.07 -14.42 1.69
N ARG A 15 -11.39 -14.45 1.93
CA ARG A 15 -12.34 -15.12 1.00
C ARG A 15 -12.27 -14.56 -0.41
N ARG A 16 -12.10 -13.23 -0.56
CA ARG A 16 -11.91 -12.58 -1.86
C ARG A 16 -10.63 -13.04 -2.54
N LEU A 17 -9.52 -13.10 -1.80
CA LEU A 17 -8.23 -13.62 -2.28
C LEU A 17 -8.36 -15.07 -2.75
N THR A 18 -8.89 -15.96 -1.90
CA THR A 18 -9.13 -17.37 -2.24
C THR A 18 -10.00 -17.53 -3.48
N SER A 19 -11.06 -16.72 -3.61
CA SER A 19 -11.94 -16.77 -4.78
C SER A 19 -11.21 -16.35 -6.07
N MET A 20 -10.37 -15.30 -5.99
CA MET A 20 -9.56 -14.85 -7.12
C MET A 20 -8.54 -15.92 -7.52
N MET A 21 -7.84 -16.51 -6.54
CA MET A 21 -6.94 -17.64 -6.74
C MET A 21 -7.61 -18.78 -7.53
N LYS A 22 -8.79 -19.22 -7.09
CA LYS A 22 -9.57 -20.27 -7.77
C LYS A 22 -9.94 -19.89 -9.21
N SER A 23 -10.35 -18.64 -9.43
CA SER A 23 -10.70 -18.16 -10.78
C SER A 23 -9.52 -18.11 -11.75
N MET A 24 -8.29 -18.08 -11.22
CA MET A 24 -7.04 -17.99 -11.99
C MET A 24 -6.24 -19.31 -11.98
N ASP A 25 -6.83 -20.40 -11.52
CA ASP A 25 -6.15 -21.71 -11.36
C ASP A 25 -4.87 -21.61 -10.50
N VAL A 26 -4.92 -20.84 -9.42
CA VAL A 26 -3.82 -20.70 -8.45
C VAL A 26 -4.18 -21.44 -7.17
N SER A 27 -3.39 -22.46 -6.84
CA SER A 27 -3.60 -23.31 -5.66
C SER A 27 -2.96 -22.77 -4.38
N ALA A 28 -1.85 -22.03 -4.50
CA ALA A 28 -1.14 -21.41 -3.40
C ALA A 28 -0.42 -20.13 -3.84
N VAL A 29 -0.34 -19.14 -2.94
CA VAL A 29 0.47 -17.92 -3.10
C VAL A 29 1.50 -17.83 -1.96
N LEU A 30 2.72 -17.38 -2.28
CA LEU A 30 3.74 -16.98 -1.32
C LEU A 30 4.10 -15.52 -1.56
N THR A 31 3.90 -14.65 -0.57
CA THR A 31 4.25 -13.23 -0.66
C THR A 31 5.02 -12.76 0.58
N PRO A 32 6.10 -11.98 0.40
CA PRO A 32 6.73 -11.23 1.47
C PRO A 32 6.25 -9.78 1.57
N ASP A 33 5.36 -9.32 0.67
CA ASP A 33 4.86 -7.94 0.68
C ASP A 33 4.04 -7.70 1.96
N PRO A 34 4.48 -6.82 2.87
CA PRO A 34 3.74 -6.54 4.11
C PRO A 34 2.32 -6.01 3.84
N LEU A 35 2.08 -5.34 2.71
CA LEU A 35 0.76 -4.85 2.34
C LEU A 35 -0.17 -6.00 1.92
N ASN A 36 0.33 -6.98 1.18
CA ASN A 36 -0.44 -8.18 0.82
C ASN A 36 -0.62 -9.12 2.01
N ILE A 37 0.36 -9.21 2.93
CA ILE A 37 0.21 -9.92 4.21
C ILE A 37 -0.93 -9.29 5.04
N MET A 38 -0.93 -7.96 5.19
CA MET A 38 -2.01 -7.24 5.89
C MET A 38 -3.36 -7.42 5.20
N TYR A 39 -3.42 -7.36 3.86
CA TYR A 39 -4.66 -7.57 3.13
C TYR A 39 -5.22 -8.98 3.35
N ALA A 40 -4.38 -10.01 3.27
CA ALA A 40 -4.80 -11.40 3.33
C ALA A 40 -5.10 -11.89 4.75
N THR A 41 -4.44 -11.33 5.77
CA THR A 41 -4.51 -11.86 7.15
C THR A 41 -4.85 -10.83 8.22
N GLY A 42 -4.77 -9.53 7.91
CA GLY A 42 -4.86 -8.49 8.93
C GLY A 42 -3.64 -8.40 9.85
N SER A 43 -2.57 -9.14 9.55
CA SER A 43 -1.36 -9.15 10.38
C SER A 43 -0.45 -7.96 10.09
N ARG A 44 -0.38 -7.04 11.05
CA ARG A 44 0.51 -5.86 11.06
C ARG A 44 1.76 -6.15 11.89
N ASN A 45 2.93 -6.10 11.26
CA ASN A 45 4.21 -6.12 11.96
C ASN A 45 5.27 -5.39 11.14
N MET A 46 5.84 -4.32 11.72
CA MET A 46 6.92 -3.49 11.17
C MET A 46 6.77 -3.23 9.66
N THR A 47 5.61 -2.71 9.21
CA THR A 47 5.27 -2.54 7.78
C THR A 47 6.39 -1.89 6.97
N VAL A 48 6.93 -0.75 7.43
CA VAL A 48 8.02 -0.03 6.76
C VAL A 48 9.31 -0.84 6.69
N TRP A 49 9.62 -1.62 7.74
CA TRP A 49 10.76 -2.55 7.72
C TRP A 49 10.57 -3.66 6.69
N GLY A 50 9.35 -4.21 6.58
CA GLY A 50 9.00 -5.21 5.59
C GLY A 50 9.13 -4.72 4.15
N LEU A 51 8.91 -3.43 3.91
CA LEU A 51 9.09 -2.81 2.58
C LEU A 51 10.57 -2.71 2.17
N MET A 52 11.50 -2.69 3.13
CA MET A 52 12.94 -2.69 2.84
C MET A 52 13.48 -4.07 2.47
N GLY A 53 12.70 -5.13 2.67
CA GLY A 53 13.02 -6.48 2.22
C GLY A 53 12.25 -7.58 2.96
N PRO A 54 12.09 -8.76 2.32
CA PRO A 54 11.47 -9.95 2.92
C PRO A 54 12.01 -10.33 4.32
N SER A 55 11.23 -9.99 5.34
CA SER A 55 11.47 -10.39 6.74
C SER A 55 10.37 -11.31 7.27
N ARG A 56 9.22 -11.33 6.58
CA ARG A 56 8.03 -12.13 6.85
C ARG A 56 7.55 -12.73 5.54
N PHE A 57 6.86 -13.86 5.58
CA PHE A 57 6.25 -14.47 4.40
C PHE A 57 4.87 -15.02 4.73
N LEU A 58 3.92 -14.85 3.83
CA LEU A 58 2.63 -15.50 3.90
C LEU A 58 2.55 -16.58 2.83
N LEU A 59 2.33 -17.82 3.23
CA LEU A 59 1.93 -18.92 2.35
C LEU A 59 0.44 -19.20 2.55
N HIS A 60 -0.38 -18.90 1.55
CA HIS A 60 -1.83 -19.08 1.61
C HIS A 60 -2.28 -20.05 0.51
N PHE A 61 -3.00 -21.11 0.90
CA PHE A 61 -3.60 -22.07 -0.01
C PHE A 61 -5.06 -21.74 -0.30
N ALA A 62 -5.50 -21.95 -1.54
CA ALA A 62 -6.91 -21.78 -1.91
C ALA A 62 -7.83 -22.82 -1.24
N ASP A 63 -7.30 -24.03 -1.06
CA ASP A 63 -7.95 -25.14 -0.37
C ASP A 63 -6.92 -25.76 0.60
N GLY A 64 -6.74 -25.14 1.76
CA GLY A 64 -5.72 -25.56 2.72
C GLY A 64 -5.38 -24.50 3.77
N PRO A 65 -4.20 -24.60 4.40
CA PRO A 65 -3.80 -23.70 5.47
C PRO A 65 -3.42 -22.30 4.97
N THR A 66 -3.43 -21.36 5.91
CA THR A 66 -2.80 -20.04 5.78
C THR A 66 -1.67 -19.96 6.81
N ILE A 67 -0.44 -20.05 6.33
CA ILE A 67 0.76 -20.13 7.17
C ILE A 67 1.49 -18.79 7.10
N LEU A 68 1.65 -18.14 8.24
CA LEU A 68 2.45 -16.93 8.37
C LEU A 68 3.82 -17.27 8.94
N PHE A 69 4.86 -17.04 8.15
CA PHE A 69 6.25 -17.03 8.60
C PHE A 69 6.57 -15.64 9.14
N GLU A 70 6.48 -15.50 10.45
CA GLU A 70 6.58 -14.24 11.18
C GLU A 70 8.03 -13.89 11.53
N PHE A 71 8.33 -12.60 11.70
CA PHE A 71 9.62 -12.16 12.18
C PHE A 71 9.94 -12.84 13.52
N ASN A 72 11.19 -13.28 13.69
CA ASN A 72 11.63 -13.95 14.92
C ASN A 72 11.26 -13.12 16.17
N GLN A 73 10.56 -13.75 17.13
CA GLN A 73 9.99 -13.15 18.34
C GLN A 73 8.72 -12.32 18.13
N GLY A 74 8.23 -12.18 16.90
CA GLY A 74 7.01 -11.46 16.54
C GLY A 74 5.77 -12.35 16.45
N GLU A 75 5.88 -13.66 16.69
CA GLU A 75 4.81 -14.65 16.47
C GLU A 75 3.52 -14.29 17.21
N HIS A 76 3.65 -13.82 18.46
CA HIS A 76 2.56 -13.41 19.34
C HIS A 76 1.67 -12.28 18.78
N LEU A 77 2.17 -11.50 17.82
CA LEU A 77 1.41 -10.38 17.23
C LEU A 77 0.21 -10.84 16.39
N SER A 78 0.21 -12.09 15.95
CA SER A 78 -0.77 -12.62 14.99
C SER A 78 -1.61 -13.79 15.53
N GLU A 79 -1.36 -14.25 16.76
CA GLU A 79 -1.94 -15.48 17.32
C GLU A 79 -3.47 -15.48 17.39
N SER A 80 -4.10 -14.31 17.51
CA SER A 80 -5.56 -14.17 17.64
C SER A 80 -6.28 -13.95 16.30
N LEU A 81 -5.55 -13.88 15.19
CA LEU A 81 -6.15 -13.56 13.89
C LEU A 81 -6.88 -14.79 13.30
N PRO A 82 -8.17 -14.68 12.98
CA PRO A 82 -8.98 -15.83 12.55
C PRO A 82 -8.63 -16.34 11.15
N THR A 83 -7.82 -15.58 10.41
CA THR A 83 -7.39 -15.88 9.03
C THR A 83 -6.14 -16.76 8.98
N ILE A 84 -5.43 -16.95 10.09
CA ILE A 84 -4.15 -17.65 10.12
C ILE A 84 -4.36 -19.02 10.77
N THR A 85 -3.94 -20.08 10.08
CA THR A 85 -4.04 -21.45 10.61
C THR A 85 -2.79 -21.87 11.36
N GLU A 86 -1.63 -21.33 10.98
CA GLU A 86 -0.35 -21.67 11.57
C GLU A 86 0.60 -20.46 11.51
N ILE A 87 1.34 -20.23 12.59
CA ILE A 87 2.41 -19.24 12.66
C ILE A 87 3.72 -19.97 12.84
N ARG A 88 4.71 -19.64 12.02
CA ARG A 88 6.07 -20.17 12.09
C ARG A 88 7.07 -19.02 12.18
N THR A 89 8.24 -19.28 12.74
CA THR A 89 9.34 -18.32 12.69
C THR A 89 9.91 -18.28 11.26
N SER A 90 9.97 -17.08 10.69
CA SER A 90 10.65 -16.80 9.43
C SER A 90 12.15 -17.05 9.57
N THR A 91 12.73 -17.71 8.58
CA THR A 91 14.19 -17.85 8.45
C THR A 91 14.87 -16.53 8.04
N GLY A 92 14.09 -15.45 7.84
CA GLY A 92 14.55 -14.06 7.79
C GLY A 92 15.63 -13.83 6.74
N ILE A 93 15.29 -13.97 5.46
CA ILE A 93 16.33 -14.25 4.47
C ILE A 93 16.90 -13.00 3.80
N THR A 94 16.21 -11.87 3.64
CA THR A 94 16.71 -10.87 2.65
C THR A 94 17.16 -9.53 3.23
N ALA A 95 16.55 -9.01 4.30
CA ALA A 95 16.88 -7.67 4.82
C ALA A 95 18.33 -7.56 5.35
N LYS A 96 18.98 -8.69 5.62
CA LYS A 96 20.39 -8.79 5.98
C LYS A 96 20.99 -9.98 5.25
N LYS A 97 21.48 -9.80 4.01
CA LYS A 97 22.22 -10.84 3.28
C LYS A 97 23.50 -11.20 4.04
N THR A 98 23.39 -12.14 4.97
CA THR A 98 24.51 -12.65 5.77
C THR A 98 25.28 -13.73 4.98
N PRO A 99 26.46 -14.18 5.43
CA PRO A 99 27.14 -15.33 4.84
C PRO A 99 26.29 -16.61 4.78
N HIS A 100 25.24 -16.71 5.60
CA HIS A 100 24.32 -17.86 5.62
C HIS A 100 23.11 -17.71 4.68
N TYR A 101 22.99 -16.58 3.97
CA TYR A 101 21.88 -16.26 3.08
C TYR A 101 21.49 -17.41 2.15
N MET A 102 22.47 -17.99 1.44
CA MET A 102 22.22 -19.09 0.50
C MET A 102 21.74 -20.36 1.21
N ALA A 103 22.35 -20.72 2.34
CA ALA A 103 21.94 -21.89 3.09
C ALA A 103 20.52 -21.72 3.67
N ASN A 104 20.15 -20.53 4.12
CA ASN A 104 18.81 -20.23 4.60
C ASN A 104 17.78 -20.27 3.47
N ASN A 105 18.10 -19.74 2.29
CA ASN A 105 17.24 -19.87 1.10
C ASN A 105 16.98 -21.34 0.74
N GLN A 106 18.01 -22.19 0.77
CA GLN A 106 17.84 -23.62 0.50
C GLN A 106 16.93 -24.28 1.55
N LYS A 107 17.17 -24.05 2.84
CA LYS A 107 16.35 -24.60 3.93
C LYS A 107 14.90 -24.16 3.85
N PHE A 108 14.66 -22.89 3.53
CA PHE A 108 13.30 -22.39 3.39
C PHE A 108 12.62 -22.95 2.15
N ALA A 109 13.36 -23.15 1.05
CA ALA A 109 12.81 -23.81 -0.14
C ALA A 109 12.45 -25.28 0.15
N ASP A 110 13.27 -26.00 0.94
CA ASP A 110 12.95 -27.34 1.43
C ASP A 110 11.63 -27.34 2.24
N GLU A 111 11.49 -26.41 3.18
CA GLU A 111 10.30 -26.29 4.02
C GLU A 111 9.04 -26.00 3.20
N ILE A 112 9.11 -25.05 2.25
CA ILE A 112 7.97 -24.72 1.37
C ILE A 112 7.59 -25.93 0.52
N VAL A 113 8.56 -26.67 -0.02
CA VAL A 113 8.31 -27.90 -0.80
C VAL A 113 7.64 -28.98 0.04
N ASP A 114 8.09 -29.18 1.28
CA ASP A 114 7.46 -30.15 2.18
C ASP A 114 6.02 -29.79 2.52
N ILE A 115 5.71 -28.50 2.69
CA ILE A 115 4.34 -28.04 2.90
C ILE A 115 3.51 -28.24 1.62
N LEU A 116 4.01 -27.82 0.45
CA LEU A 116 3.33 -27.97 -0.83
C LEU A 116 3.03 -29.45 -1.12
N ALA A 117 4.00 -30.35 -0.93
CA ALA A 117 3.83 -31.77 -1.16
C ALA A 117 2.76 -32.40 -0.24
N LYS A 118 2.63 -31.93 1.00
CA LYS A 118 1.59 -32.39 1.94
C LYS A 118 0.19 -31.94 1.53
N VAL A 119 0.04 -30.74 0.97
CA VAL A 119 -1.27 -30.17 0.62
C VAL A 119 -1.71 -30.53 -0.81
N GLN A 120 -0.79 -30.46 -1.77
CA GLN A 120 -1.09 -30.62 -3.21
C GLN A 120 -0.72 -32.00 -3.75
N GLY A 121 0.22 -32.70 -3.10
CA GLY A 121 0.90 -33.88 -3.65
C GLY A 121 2.27 -33.52 -4.24
N ARG A 122 3.23 -34.46 -4.18
CA ARG A 122 4.61 -34.22 -4.62
C ARG A 122 4.74 -33.99 -6.13
N ASP A 123 3.86 -34.59 -6.93
CA ASP A 123 3.94 -34.54 -8.41
C ASP A 123 3.15 -33.37 -9.04
N SER A 124 2.53 -32.51 -8.22
CA SER A 124 1.58 -31.46 -8.63
C SER A 124 1.88 -30.08 -8.02
N MET A 125 3.08 -29.92 -7.43
CA MET A 125 3.45 -28.71 -6.70
C MET A 125 3.47 -27.47 -7.59
N THR A 126 2.55 -26.56 -7.30
CA THR A 126 2.39 -25.26 -7.96
C THR A 126 2.37 -24.16 -6.91
N LEU A 127 3.08 -23.06 -7.18
CA LEU A 127 3.14 -21.93 -6.28
C LEU A 127 3.23 -20.62 -7.06
N ALA A 128 2.31 -19.70 -6.79
CA ALA A 128 2.44 -18.34 -7.26
C ALA A 128 3.31 -17.54 -6.29
N VAL A 129 4.28 -16.77 -6.80
CA VAL A 129 5.22 -15.99 -5.98
C VAL A 129 5.32 -14.54 -6.47
N GLU A 130 5.65 -13.62 -5.57
CA GLU A 130 6.04 -12.24 -5.90
C GLU A 130 7.14 -11.76 -4.93
N LEU A 131 7.91 -10.73 -5.33
CA LEU A 131 8.90 -10.04 -4.49
C LEU A 131 9.92 -10.93 -3.74
N VAL A 132 10.19 -12.12 -4.27
CA VAL A 132 11.24 -13.03 -3.79
C VAL A 132 12.45 -12.98 -4.72
N ASP A 133 13.65 -13.18 -4.16
CA ASP A 133 14.89 -13.18 -4.93
C ASP A 133 14.94 -14.36 -5.91
N PHE A 134 15.57 -14.17 -7.08
CA PHE A 134 15.68 -15.21 -8.11
C PHE A 134 16.33 -16.49 -7.58
N THR A 135 17.31 -16.38 -6.68
CA THR A 135 17.99 -17.53 -6.07
C THR A 135 17.04 -18.43 -5.28
N PHE A 136 15.99 -17.87 -4.68
CA PHE A 136 14.95 -18.63 -3.99
C PHE A 136 14.01 -19.30 -5.00
N THR A 137 13.61 -18.57 -6.06
CA THR A 137 12.78 -19.16 -7.13
C THR A 137 13.48 -20.30 -7.86
N ASP A 138 14.80 -20.21 -8.07
CA ASP A 138 15.59 -21.27 -8.68
C ASP A 138 15.71 -22.48 -7.75
N ALA A 139 15.86 -22.26 -6.44
CA ALA A 139 15.85 -23.33 -5.45
C ALA A 139 14.52 -24.11 -5.42
N LEU A 140 13.38 -23.41 -5.56
CA LEU A 140 12.06 -24.05 -5.67
C LEU A 140 11.91 -24.84 -6.98
N ARG A 141 12.32 -24.26 -8.12
CA ARG A 141 12.29 -24.94 -9.43
C ARG A 141 13.15 -26.19 -9.45
N ALA A 142 14.34 -26.15 -8.86
CA ALA A 142 15.23 -27.30 -8.73
C ALA A 142 14.62 -28.46 -7.93
N ARG A 143 13.60 -28.19 -7.12
CA ARG A 143 12.83 -29.18 -6.34
C ARG A 143 11.51 -29.59 -7.02
N GLY A 144 11.30 -29.19 -8.28
CA GLY A 144 10.13 -29.58 -9.07
C GLY A 144 8.89 -28.70 -8.88
N VAL A 145 9.00 -27.54 -8.23
CA VAL A 145 7.86 -26.62 -8.08
C VAL A 145 7.64 -25.84 -9.38
N THR A 146 6.42 -25.88 -9.90
CA THR A 146 5.99 -25.01 -11.01
C THR A 146 5.60 -23.64 -10.47
N LEU A 147 6.32 -22.60 -10.87
CA LEU A 147 6.09 -21.23 -10.39
C LEU A 147 5.13 -20.45 -11.31
N LYS A 148 4.21 -19.69 -10.70
CA LYS A 148 3.34 -18.69 -11.35
C LYS A 148 3.60 -17.30 -10.75
N ASP A 149 3.08 -16.24 -11.38
CA ASP A 149 3.13 -14.88 -10.83
C ASP A 149 1.97 -14.64 -9.86
N ALA A 150 2.26 -14.24 -8.61
CA ALA A 150 1.24 -13.91 -7.61
C ALA A 150 0.69 -12.48 -7.76
N MET A 151 1.39 -11.58 -8.44
CA MET A 151 1.01 -10.16 -8.50
C MET A 151 -0.39 -9.95 -9.10
N PRO A 152 -0.79 -10.60 -10.21
CA PRO A 152 -2.15 -10.48 -10.75
C PRO A 152 -3.24 -10.92 -9.76
N VAL A 153 -2.98 -11.97 -8.97
CA VAL A 153 -3.93 -12.48 -7.97
C VAL A 153 -4.21 -11.42 -6.91
N PHE A 154 -3.18 -10.80 -6.35
CA PHE A 154 -3.35 -9.74 -5.35
C PHE A 154 -3.96 -8.48 -5.94
N GLN A 155 -3.47 -8.03 -7.10
CA GLN A 155 -3.99 -6.84 -7.77
C GLN A 155 -5.49 -6.96 -8.07
N TYR A 156 -5.94 -8.06 -8.70
CA TYR A 156 -7.36 -8.25 -9.02
C TYR A 156 -8.23 -8.53 -7.79
N SER A 157 -7.66 -9.14 -6.74
CA SER A 157 -8.35 -9.29 -5.46
C SER A 157 -8.68 -7.93 -4.84
N ARG A 158 -7.69 -7.02 -4.82
CA ARG A 158 -7.74 -5.69 -4.20
C ARG A 158 -8.39 -4.61 -5.09
N MET A 159 -8.57 -4.89 -6.38
CA MET A 159 -9.14 -3.94 -7.34
C MET A 159 -10.58 -3.57 -6.97
N ILE A 160 -11.42 -4.56 -6.65
CA ILE A 160 -12.83 -4.39 -6.28
C ILE A 160 -12.99 -4.53 -4.76
N LYS A 161 -13.30 -3.40 -4.11
CA LYS A 161 -13.42 -3.31 -2.65
C LYS A 161 -14.70 -3.98 -2.19
N GLN A 162 -14.60 -4.78 -1.13
CA GLN A 162 -15.75 -5.41 -0.50
C GLN A 162 -16.49 -4.40 0.40
N PRO A 163 -17.76 -4.66 0.78
CA PRO A 163 -18.57 -3.67 1.52
C PRO A 163 -17.92 -3.13 2.79
N LEU A 164 -17.30 -3.99 3.62
CA LEU A 164 -16.64 -3.54 4.85
C LEU A 164 -15.38 -2.70 4.55
N GLU A 165 -14.71 -2.96 3.43
CA GLU A 165 -13.57 -2.17 2.98
C GLU A 165 -13.97 -0.73 2.66
N LEU A 166 -15.14 -0.52 2.07
CA LEU A 166 -15.65 0.82 1.76
C LEU A 166 -15.90 1.63 3.04
N ASP A 167 -16.38 0.99 4.10
CA ASP A 167 -16.61 1.66 5.40
C ASP A 167 -15.28 2.05 6.06
N VAL A 168 -14.27 1.17 6.00
CA VAL A 168 -12.92 1.52 6.47
C VAL A 168 -12.30 2.62 5.61
N MET A 169 -12.45 2.58 4.28
CA MET A 169 -11.93 3.63 3.39
C MET A 169 -12.52 5.00 3.72
N ARG A 170 -13.84 5.09 3.90
CA ARG A 170 -14.50 6.36 4.31
C ARG A 170 -13.95 6.87 5.63
N TYR A 171 -13.76 5.97 6.60
CA TYR A 171 -13.18 6.31 7.89
C TYR A 171 -11.73 6.79 7.76
N ALA A 172 -10.89 6.08 7.01
CA ALA A 172 -9.49 6.41 6.77
C ALA A 172 -9.36 7.78 6.08
N VAL A 173 -10.16 8.04 5.03
CA VAL A 173 -10.21 9.36 4.38
C VAL A 173 -10.50 10.44 5.40
N LYS A 174 -11.50 10.24 6.29
CA LYS A 174 -11.82 11.24 7.31
C LYS A 174 -10.66 11.49 8.29
N GLN A 175 -9.91 10.46 8.65
CA GLN A 175 -8.74 10.63 9.53
C GLN A 175 -7.62 11.42 8.85
N VAL A 176 -7.37 11.14 7.56
CA VAL A 176 -6.35 11.83 6.78
C VAL A 176 -6.74 13.27 6.50
N GLU A 177 -8.02 13.58 6.22
CA GLU A 177 -8.52 14.96 6.12
C GLU A 177 -8.24 15.76 7.41
N LEU A 178 -8.45 15.14 8.59
CA LEU A 178 -8.16 15.79 9.86
C LEU A 178 -6.65 15.99 10.10
N ALA A 179 -5.80 15.09 9.58
CA ALA A 179 -4.35 15.30 9.58
C ALA A 179 -3.93 16.41 8.60
N THR A 180 -4.60 16.52 7.46
CA THR A 180 -4.39 17.61 6.49
C THR A 180 -4.79 18.95 7.08
N ALA A 181 -5.87 19.03 7.87
CA ALA A 181 -6.25 20.26 8.58
C ALA A 181 -5.14 20.72 9.54
N ASN A 182 -4.50 19.79 10.28
CA ASN A 182 -3.35 20.14 11.12
C ASN A 182 -2.18 20.74 10.31
N LEU A 183 -1.96 20.25 9.08
CA LEU A 183 -0.96 20.80 8.17
C LEU A 183 -1.38 22.19 7.69
N GLU A 184 -2.64 22.35 7.27
CA GLU A 184 -3.18 23.62 6.76
C GLU A 184 -3.07 24.73 7.81
N ASP A 185 -3.45 24.45 9.06
CA ASP A 185 -3.34 25.36 10.20
C ASP A 185 -1.89 25.79 10.49
N ALA A 186 -0.91 24.98 10.07
CA ALA A 186 0.51 25.26 10.26
C ALA A 186 1.14 26.07 9.11
N ILE A 187 0.47 26.20 7.97
CA ILE A 187 0.96 26.99 6.83
C ILE A 187 1.02 28.47 7.22
N LYS A 188 2.23 29.02 7.25
CA LYS A 188 2.46 30.44 7.50
C LYS A 188 3.78 30.94 6.89
N PRO A 189 3.88 32.21 6.51
CA PRO A 189 5.14 32.81 6.09
C PRO A 189 6.22 32.65 7.16
N GLY A 190 7.44 32.34 6.74
CA GLY A 190 8.58 32.14 7.62
C GLY A 190 8.73 30.72 8.18
N ALA A 191 7.71 29.86 8.05
CA ALA A 191 7.87 28.43 8.34
C ALA A 191 8.55 27.71 7.17
N THR A 192 9.32 26.68 7.47
CA THR A 192 9.86 25.77 6.46
C THR A 192 8.82 24.75 6.01
N GLU A 193 9.01 24.20 4.81
CA GLU A 193 8.16 23.11 4.31
C GLU A 193 8.16 21.91 5.26
N ASN A 194 9.34 21.49 5.73
CA ASN A 194 9.47 20.37 6.68
C ASN A 194 8.76 20.60 8.02
N GLU A 195 8.81 21.82 8.57
CA GLU A 195 8.08 22.14 9.82
C GLU A 195 6.58 21.94 9.66
N VAL A 196 6.02 22.38 8.53
CA VAL A 196 4.59 22.27 8.24
C VAL A 196 4.19 20.84 7.86
N TRP A 197 4.97 20.17 7.02
CA TRP A 197 4.74 18.77 6.65
C TRP A 197 4.79 17.83 7.87
N SER A 198 5.63 18.14 8.87
CA SER A 198 5.67 17.39 10.13
C SER A 198 4.32 17.34 10.86
N LYS A 199 3.47 18.36 10.69
CA LYS A 199 2.14 18.42 11.31
C LYS A 199 1.14 17.46 10.69
N PHE A 200 1.28 17.19 9.39
CA PHE A 200 0.56 16.10 8.75
C PHE A 200 0.97 14.74 9.33
N HIS A 201 2.28 14.48 9.45
CA HIS A 201 2.79 13.23 10.01
C HIS A 201 2.34 13.01 11.46
N GLU A 202 2.45 14.04 12.30
CA GLU A 202 1.95 14.02 13.68
C GLU A 202 0.46 13.65 13.69
N GLY A 203 -0.35 14.34 12.87
CA GLY A 203 -1.77 14.11 12.77
C GLY A 203 -2.15 12.73 12.23
N LEU A 204 -1.40 12.21 11.26
CA LEU A 204 -1.62 10.90 10.65
C LEU A 204 -1.37 9.79 11.67
N ILE A 205 -0.22 9.80 12.33
CA ILE A 205 0.17 8.78 13.31
C ILE A 205 -0.74 8.82 14.54
N ALA A 206 -1.13 10.01 15.02
CA ALA A 206 -2.06 10.15 16.14
C ALA A 206 -3.46 9.54 15.86
N ARG A 207 -3.77 9.25 14.59
CA ARG A 207 -5.05 8.69 14.14
C ARG A 207 -4.91 7.26 13.59
N ASP A 208 -3.85 6.56 13.98
CA ASP A 208 -3.52 5.19 13.55
C ASP A 208 -3.31 5.06 12.03
N GLY A 209 -2.82 6.12 11.39
CA GLY A 209 -2.17 6.01 10.09
C GLY A 209 -0.81 5.30 10.19
N GLU A 210 -0.32 4.81 9.06
CA GLU A 210 0.83 3.90 8.99
C GLU A 210 2.10 4.64 8.58
N PHE A 211 2.11 5.24 7.38
CA PHE A 211 3.25 6.00 6.85
C PHE A 211 2.83 6.87 5.66
N VAL A 212 3.73 7.73 5.19
CA VAL A 212 3.59 8.51 3.96
C VAL A 212 4.61 7.99 2.95
N ALA A 213 4.17 7.71 1.72
CA ALA A 213 4.99 7.03 0.71
C ALA A 213 5.96 7.97 -0.03
N THR A 214 5.74 9.28 0.04
CA THR A 214 6.55 10.29 -0.67
C THR A 214 6.94 11.44 0.26
N ARG A 215 7.52 12.50 -0.31
CA ARG A 215 7.74 13.80 0.32
C ARG A 215 7.11 14.93 -0.49
N LEU A 216 5.96 14.70 -1.14
CA LEU A 216 5.33 15.65 -2.05
C LEU A 216 4.60 16.79 -1.32
N PHE A 217 5.40 17.71 -0.77
CA PHE A 217 4.95 18.96 -0.19
C PHE A 217 5.92 20.08 -0.60
N GLN A 218 5.47 21.01 -1.44
CA GLN A 218 6.31 22.07 -2.00
C GLN A 218 5.63 23.43 -1.95
N SER A 219 6.44 24.49 -1.91
CA SER A 219 5.96 25.87 -1.83
C SER A 219 6.60 26.80 -2.87
N GLY A 220 5.84 27.82 -3.26
CA GLY A 220 6.30 28.91 -4.11
C GLY A 220 6.81 28.40 -5.47
N VAL A 221 7.99 28.86 -5.87
CA VAL A 221 8.60 28.44 -7.14
C VAL A 221 8.91 26.94 -7.22
N ARG A 222 8.95 26.24 -6.08
CA ARG A 222 9.27 24.80 -6.02
C ARG A 222 8.09 23.90 -6.38
N THR A 223 6.88 24.46 -6.52
CA THR A 223 5.72 23.71 -7.01
C THR A 223 5.85 23.36 -8.50
N PHE A 224 6.81 23.97 -9.22
CA PHE A 224 7.11 23.67 -10.62
C PHE A 224 8.63 23.60 -10.90
N PRO A 225 9.15 22.56 -11.61
CA PRO A 225 8.41 21.36 -11.98
C PRO A 225 7.96 20.60 -10.73
N TYR A 226 6.79 19.97 -10.83
CA TYR A 226 6.25 19.12 -9.77
C TYR A 226 7.20 17.93 -9.49
N PHE A 227 7.02 17.25 -8.35
CA PHE A 227 7.91 16.21 -7.79
C PHE A 227 9.17 16.67 -7.07
N GLN A 228 9.38 17.98 -6.86
CA GLN A 228 10.39 18.40 -5.89
C GLN A 228 9.99 17.93 -4.47
N GLU A 229 10.93 17.47 -3.65
CA GLU A 229 10.59 16.93 -2.32
C GLU A 229 10.52 18.02 -1.24
N SER A 230 9.75 17.80 -0.18
CA SER A 230 9.71 18.67 1.01
C SER A 230 11.11 18.91 1.55
N SER A 231 11.43 20.18 1.81
CA SER A 231 12.78 20.62 2.13
C SER A 231 12.81 21.62 3.30
N ASN A 232 13.95 22.25 3.54
CA ASN A 232 14.08 23.37 4.47
C ASN A 232 13.78 24.73 3.80
N ALA A 233 13.17 24.75 2.61
CA ALA A 233 12.74 25.98 1.98
C ALA A 233 11.73 26.71 2.86
N VAL A 234 11.92 28.02 3.02
CA VAL A 234 11.09 28.89 3.85
C VAL A 234 9.97 29.46 3.00
N MET A 235 8.73 29.17 3.39
CA MET A 235 7.53 29.66 2.71
C MET A 235 7.39 31.18 2.87
N GLN A 236 7.01 31.85 1.80
CA GLN A 236 6.77 33.29 1.75
C GLN A 236 5.26 33.58 1.65
N ALA A 237 4.87 34.79 2.06
CA ALA A 237 3.51 35.25 1.86
C ALA A 237 3.17 35.30 0.36
N GLY A 238 2.05 34.70 -0.02
CA GLY A 238 1.59 34.61 -1.42
C GLY A 238 2.09 33.39 -2.18
N ASP A 239 2.93 32.54 -1.57
CA ASP A 239 3.31 31.26 -2.17
C ASP A 239 2.10 30.35 -2.32
N LEU A 240 1.99 29.68 -3.48
CA LEU A 240 1.17 28.47 -3.55
C LEU A 240 1.89 27.35 -2.82
N VAL A 241 1.13 26.54 -2.07
CA VAL A 241 1.64 25.38 -1.35
C VAL A 241 0.92 24.15 -1.90
N CYS A 242 1.64 23.30 -2.62
CA CYS A 242 1.12 22.05 -3.16
C CYS A 242 1.42 20.91 -2.19
N PHE A 243 0.39 20.12 -1.89
CA PHE A 243 0.47 18.98 -0.99
C PHE A 243 -0.17 17.78 -1.64
N ASP A 244 0.55 16.66 -1.67
CA ASP A 244 0.00 15.33 -1.89
C ASP A 244 0.08 14.52 -0.59
N THR A 245 -1.04 13.90 -0.22
CA THR A 245 -1.10 13.08 0.99
C THR A 245 -0.21 11.85 0.91
N ASP A 246 -0.22 11.13 -0.22
CA ASP A 246 0.46 9.83 -0.40
C ASP A 246 0.42 8.91 0.84
N ALA A 247 -0.70 8.92 1.57
CA ALA A 247 -0.76 8.42 2.93
C ALA A 247 -1.34 7.02 2.98
N LEU A 248 -0.64 6.13 3.69
CA LEU A 248 -1.23 4.88 4.13
C LEU A 248 -1.91 5.16 5.46
N GLY A 249 -3.23 5.23 5.42
CA GLY A 249 -4.07 5.49 6.58
C GLY A 249 -4.36 4.22 7.37
N VAL A 250 -5.48 4.29 8.11
CA VAL A 250 -5.96 3.22 9.00
C VAL A 250 -6.06 1.89 8.26
N LEU A 251 -5.53 0.82 8.87
CA LEU A 251 -5.53 -0.55 8.33
C LEU A 251 -4.91 -0.67 6.92
N ASN A 252 -3.88 0.15 6.61
CA ASN A 252 -3.19 0.23 5.32
C ASN A 252 -4.07 0.65 4.13
N TYR A 253 -5.22 1.30 4.35
CA TYR A 253 -5.94 1.93 3.23
C TYR A 253 -5.22 3.19 2.79
N ALA A 254 -4.76 3.20 1.54
CA ALA A 254 -4.22 4.39 0.90
C ALA A 254 -5.31 5.47 0.81
N VAL A 255 -4.99 6.66 1.30
CA VAL A 255 -5.76 7.88 1.10
C VAL A 255 -4.85 8.81 0.32
N ASP A 256 -5.20 8.98 -0.94
CA ASP A 256 -4.41 9.68 -1.93
C ASP A 256 -5.28 10.80 -2.54
N PHE A 257 -5.05 12.02 -2.07
CA PHE A 257 -5.56 13.23 -2.68
C PHE A 257 -4.54 14.35 -2.54
N SER A 258 -4.59 15.28 -3.49
CA SER A 258 -3.77 16.50 -3.45
C SER A 258 -4.61 17.74 -3.15
N ARG A 259 -3.99 18.75 -2.54
CA ARG A 259 -4.55 20.10 -2.32
C ARG A 259 -3.51 21.17 -2.63
N THR A 260 -3.99 22.35 -2.99
CA THR A 260 -3.17 23.55 -3.11
C THR A 260 -3.72 24.63 -2.19
N PHE A 261 -2.85 25.16 -1.32
CA PHE A 261 -3.16 26.24 -0.39
C PHE A 261 -2.44 27.53 -0.81
N LEU A 262 -2.82 28.66 -0.20
CA LEU A 262 -2.11 29.92 -0.32
C LEU A 262 -1.46 30.27 1.02
N CYS A 263 -0.17 30.57 1.02
CA CYS A 263 0.58 30.87 2.23
C CYS A 263 0.34 32.31 2.70
N GLY A 264 -0.20 32.46 3.91
CA GLY A 264 -0.43 33.75 4.55
C GLY A 264 -1.73 34.44 4.13
N ASP A 265 -2.07 35.52 4.84
CA ASP A 265 -3.29 36.31 4.60
C ASP A 265 -3.05 37.38 3.53
N VAL A 266 -2.83 36.95 2.29
CA VAL A 266 -2.69 37.81 1.12
C VAL A 266 -3.62 37.33 0.01
N PRO A 267 -4.13 38.23 -0.86
CA PRO A 267 -4.97 37.81 -1.96
C PRO A 267 -4.17 37.00 -2.99
N ALA A 268 -4.77 35.91 -3.49
CA ALA A 268 -4.24 35.20 -4.64
C ALA A 268 -4.13 36.15 -5.86
N THR A 269 -3.14 35.91 -6.71
CA THR A 269 -3.03 36.61 -8.00
C THR A 269 -4.07 36.08 -9.00
N ASP A 270 -4.34 36.85 -10.06
CA ASP A 270 -5.22 36.39 -11.16
C ASP A 270 -4.67 35.12 -11.81
N THR A 271 -3.35 35.02 -11.97
CA THR A 271 -2.70 33.82 -12.49
C THR A 271 -2.94 32.61 -11.60
N GLN A 272 -2.77 32.74 -10.28
CA GLN A 272 -3.02 31.64 -9.33
C GLN A 272 -4.49 31.19 -9.37
N ARG A 273 -5.44 32.14 -9.36
CA ARG A 273 -6.88 31.83 -9.49
C ARG A 273 -7.19 31.09 -10.79
N ARG A 274 -6.64 31.56 -11.91
CA ARG A 274 -6.83 30.93 -13.23
C ARG A 274 -6.30 29.49 -13.24
N LEU A 275 -5.09 29.27 -12.76
CA LEU A 275 -4.47 27.94 -12.71
C LEU A 275 -5.26 26.98 -11.82
N PHE A 276 -5.70 27.44 -10.64
CA PHE A 276 -6.52 26.64 -9.75
C PHE A 276 -7.88 26.28 -10.39
N ALA A 277 -8.51 27.23 -11.09
CA ALA A 277 -9.76 26.99 -11.80
C ALA A 277 -9.61 25.91 -12.89
N ILE A 278 -8.53 25.97 -13.69
CA ILE A 278 -8.22 24.96 -14.72
C ILE A 278 -8.00 23.58 -14.08
N ALA A 279 -7.22 23.50 -13.00
CA ALA A 279 -6.97 22.24 -12.31
C ALA A 279 -8.26 21.63 -11.74
N ARG A 280 -9.13 22.45 -11.14
CA ARG A 280 -10.43 22.01 -10.64
C ARG A 280 -11.34 21.51 -11.77
N GLU A 281 -11.43 22.24 -12.87
CA GLU A 281 -12.22 21.86 -14.04
C GLU A 281 -11.76 20.52 -14.63
N GLN A 282 -10.44 20.34 -14.78
CA GLN A 282 -9.86 19.08 -15.22
C GLN A 282 -10.28 17.90 -14.33
N LEU A 283 -10.18 18.06 -13.01
CA LEU A 283 -10.55 17.02 -12.04
C LEU A 283 -12.06 16.72 -12.09
N GLU A 284 -12.92 17.74 -12.10
CA GLU A 284 -14.37 17.58 -12.14
C GLU A 284 -14.83 16.92 -13.44
N HIS A 285 -14.28 17.32 -14.59
CA HIS A 285 -14.55 16.70 -15.89
C HIS A 285 -14.15 15.22 -15.91
N ASN A 286 -12.93 14.91 -15.47
CA ASN A 286 -12.44 13.54 -15.44
C ASN A 286 -13.24 12.67 -14.45
N ALA A 287 -13.58 13.20 -13.27
CA ALA A 287 -14.40 12.47 -12.29
C ALA A 287 -15.80 12.16 -12.82
N ALA A 288 -16.45 13.11 -13.51
CA ALA A 288 -17.75 12.91 -14.15
C ALA A 288 -17.70 11.85 -15.27
N ASN A 289 -16.51 11.56 -15.80
CA ASN A 289 -16.27 10.53 -16.79
C ASN A 289 -16.04 9.12 -16.21
N ILE A 290 -16.17 8.90 -14.91
CA ILE A 290 -16.05 7.56 -14.32
C ILE A 290 -17.41 6.85 -14.40
N ALA A 291 -17.46 5.68 -15.02
CA ALA A 291 -18.67 4.88 -15.14
C ALA A 291 -18.38 3.37 -15.19
N ALA A 292 -19.32 2.57 -14.66
CA ALA A 292 -19.25 1.12 -14.77
C ALA A 292 -19.28 0.68 -16.24
N GLY A 293 -18.45 -0.30 -16.61
CA GLY A 293 -18.35 -0.81 -17.99
C GLY A 293 -17.50 0.05 -18.93
N ARG A 294 -17.02 1.23 -18.52
CA ARG A 294 -16.09 2.04 -19.31
C ARG A 294 -14.69 1.45 -19.27
N SER A 295 -14.08 1.26 -20.44
CA SER A 295 -12.67 0.84 -20.52
C SER A 295 -11.74 2.00 -20.12
N PHE A 296 -10.53 1.66 -19.66
CA PHE A 296 -9.53 2.68 -19.35
C PHE A 296 -9.12 3.49 -20.59
N GLU A 297 -9.07 2.86 -21.76
CA GLU A 297 -8.78 3.55 -23.03
C GLU A 297 -9.87 4.58 -23.38
N ASP A 298 -11.15 4.23 -23.28
CA ASP A 298 -12.25 5.16 -23.55
C ASP A 298 -12.27 6.31 -22.54
N PHE A 299 -11.97 6.03 -21.26
CA PHE A 299 -11.76 7.09 -20.27
C PHE A 299 -10.62 8.04 -20.68
N ALA A 300 -9.45 7.51 -21.06
CA ALA A 300 -8.29 8.31 -21.45
C ALA A 300 -8.56 9.19 -22.68
N ARG A 301 -9.28 8.67 -23.68
CA ARG A 301 -9.66 9.44 -24.88
C ARG A 301 -10.65 10.57 -24.60
N ARG A 302 -11.40 10.49 -23.49
CA ARG A 302 -12.39 11.50 -23.05
C ARG A 302 -11.85 12.43 -21.97
N ALA A 303 -10.61 12.21 -21.53
CA ALA A 303 -10.01 13.02 -20.49
C ALA A 303 -9.95 14.49 -20.92
N TYR A 304 -10.01 15.38 -19.93
CA TYR A 304 -9.94 16.82 -20.14
C TYR A 304 -8.67 17.20 -20.92
N ASP A 305 -8.86 17.93 -22.01
CA ASP A 305 -7.75 18.43 -22.83
C ASP A 305 -7.12 19.65 -22.14
N VAL A 306 -5.93 19.45 -21.58
CA VAL A 306 -5.25 20.50 -20.80
C VAL A 306 -4.79 21.59 -21.77
N PRO A 307 -5.25 22.85 -21.60
CA PRO A 307 -4.92 23.93 -22.53
C PRO A 307 -3.41 24.11 -22.70
N GLU A 308 -2.97 24.35 -23.93
CA GLU A 308 -1.64 24.91 -24.19
C GLU A 308 -1.55 26.29 -23.50
N ARG A 309 -0.36 26.58 -22.92
CA ARG A 309 -0.10 27.66 -21.95
C ARG A 309 -0.83 28.99 -22.16
#